data_AF-A0ABD4RX16-F1
#
_entry.id   AF-A0ABD4RX16-F1
#
_cell.length_a   1.000
_cell.length_b   1.000
_cell.length_c   1.000
_cell.angle_alpha   90.00
_cell.angle_beta   90.00
_cell.angle_gamma   90.00
#
_symmetry.space_group_name_H-M   'P 1'
#
loop_
_entity.id
_entity.type
_entity.pdbx_description
1 polymer ?
#
loop_
_entity_poly.entity_id
_entity_poly.type
_entity_poly.pdbx_seq_one_letter_code
_entity_poly.pdbx_strand_id
1 'polypeptide(L)'
;MKKSSSFYLEEDIFDEIERYQNDRKISSRNTALERIILEWKNLLEENKLLKQCLGNSTFKDNKEVSITEEKIIKKENPIIKNIFNNMPD
;
A
#
# COMPACT_ATOMS: atom_id res chain seq x y z
N MET A 1 31.54 11.23 3.20
CA MET A 1 31.59 12.69 3.39
C MET A 1 30.20 13.27 3.16
N LYS A 2 29.74 14.19 4.02
CA LYS A 2 28.51 14.95 3.77
C LYS A 2 28.79 16.12 2.82
N LYS A 3 27.84 16.44 1.94
CA LYS A 3 27.88 17.63 1.06
C LYS A 3 26.88 18.65 1.60
N SER A 4 27.22 19.94 1.51
CA SER A 4 26.35 21.03 1.96
C SER A 4 26.03 21.95 0.79
N SER A 5 24.77 22.35 0.68
CA SER A 5 24.29 23.38 -0.22
C SER A 5 23.20 24.17 0.49
N SER A 6 22.99 25.42 0.07
CA SER A 6 21.90 26.27 0.56
C SER A 6 20.85 26.43 -0.55
N PHE A 7 19.59 26.43 -0.18
CA PHE A 7 18.45 26.60 -1.09
C PHE A 7 17.27 27.20 -0.31
N TYR A 8 16.33 27.77 -1.06
CA TYR A 8 15.07 28.25 -0.51
C TYR A 8 14.01 27.16 -0.64
N LEU A 9 13.11 27.11 0.34
CA LEU A 9 11.97 26.21 0.39
C LEU A 9 10.69 27.02 0.44
N GLU A 10 9.63 26.47 -0.13
CA GLU A 10 8.27 26.93 0.15
C GLU A 10 7.94 26.72 1.64
N GLU A 11 7.10 27.60 2.19
CA GLU A 11 6.76 27.63 3.62
C GLU A 11 6.09 26.32 4.07
N ASP A 12 5.18 25.79 3.26
CA ASP A 12 4.47 24.53 3.53
C ASP A 12 5.42 23.33 3.61
N ILE A 13 6.44 23.28 2.74
CA ILE A 13 7.48 22.24 2.76
C ILE A 13 8.36 22.40 3.99
N PHE A 14 8.68 23.63 4.38
CA PHE A 14 9.46 23.88 5.58
C PHE A 14 8.72 23.41 6.83
N ASP A 15 7.43 23.76 6.95
CA ASP A 15 6.55 23.35 8.05
C ASP A 15 6.38 21.83 8.12
N GLU A 16 6.27 21.17 6.96
CA GLU A 16 6.24 19.70 6.86
C GLU A 16 7.50 19.06 7.46
N ILE A 17 8.68 19.61 7.14
CA ILE A 17 9.97 19.13 7.64
C ILE A 17 10.05 19.33 9.17
N GLU A 18 9.61 20.49 9.68
CA GLU A 18 9.60 20.74 11.13
C GLU A 18 8.63 19.84 11.87
N ARG A 19 7.43 19.62 11.33
CA ARG A 19 6.45 18.70 11.90
C ARG A 19 7.02 17.29 11.97
N TYR A 20 7.58 16.79 10.87
CA TYR A 20 8.22 15.48 10.82
C TYR A 20 9.38 15.36 11.82
N GLN A 21 10.21 16.41 11.94
CA GLN A 21 11.30 16.47 12.91
C GLN A 21 10.77 16.31 14.34
N ASN A 22 9.72 17.06 14.69
CA ASN A 22 9.13 17.07 16.04
C ASN A 22 8.47 15.73 16.36
N ASP A 23 7.63 15.22 15.46
CA ASP A 23 6.91 13.95 15.63
C ASP A 23 7.86 12.78 15.86
N ARG A 24 9.00 12.77 15.16
CA ARG A 24 10.00 11.70 15.22
C ARG A 24 11.19 12.00 16.14
N LYS A 25 11.15 13.13 16.88
CA LYS A 25 12.21 13.57 17.81
C LYS A 25 13.61 13.59 17.18
N ILE A 26 13.71 14.08 15.95
CA ILE A 26 14.97 14.16 15.21
C ILE A 26 15.71 15.43 15.60
N SER A 27 17.04 15.36 15.73
CA SER A 27 17.85 16.47 16.23
C SER A 27 18.07 17.61 15.22
N SER A 28 17.87 17.38 13.93
CA SER A 28 18.17 18.34 12.87
C SER A 28 17.14 18.26 11.74
N ARG A 29 16.72 19.43 11.23
CA ARG A 29 15.93 19.56 9.99
C ARG A 29 16.59 18.87 8.80
N ASN A 30 17.92 18.94 8.70
CA ASN A 30 18.64 18.28 7.60
C ASN A 30 18.50 16.76 7.70
N THR A 31 18.57 16.21 8.91
CA THR A 31 18.34 14.78 9.13
C THR A 31 16.89 14.40 8.90
N ALA A 32 15.93 15.24 9.29
CA ALA A 32 14.52 15.04 8.98
C ALA A 32 14.29 14.97 7.46
N LEU A 33 14.82 15.94 6.71
CA LEU A 33 14.75 15.96 5.24
C LEU A 33 15.40 14.73 4.60
N GLU A 34 16.61 14.35 5.05
CA GLU A 34 17.29 13.13 4.59
C GLU A 34 16.39 11.89 4.79
N ARG A 35 15.69 11.79 5.94
CA ARG A 35 14.78 10.68 6.25
C ARG A 35 13.51 10.71 5.39
N ILE A 36 12.89 11.87 5.21
CA ILE A 36 11.70 12.02 4.35
C ILE A 36 12.01 11.54 2.93
N ILE A 37 13.15 11.95 2.37
CA ILE A 37 13.55 11.54 1.01
C ILE A 37 13.76 10.02 0.91
N LEU A 38 14.35 9.40 1.96
CA LEU A 38 14.53 7.95 2.01
C LEU A 38 13.19 7.20 2.12
N GLU A 39 12.28 7.67 2.97
CA GLU A 39 10.95 7.08 3.11
C GLU A 39 10.16 7.19 1.81
N TRP A 40 10.20 8.34 1.13
CA TRP A 40 9.56 8.52 -0.17
C TRP A 40 10.11 7.55 -1.23
N LYS A 41 11.44 7.36 -1.30
CA LYS A 41 12.05 6.38 -2.22
C LYS A 41 11.63 4.96 -1.92
N ASN A 42 11.57 4.59 -0.64
CA ASN A 42 11.12 3.25 -0.24
C ASN A 42 9.65 3.04 -0.62
N LEU A 43 8.77 4.01 -0.38
CA LEU A 43 7.37 3.95 -0.77
C LEU A 43 7.20 3.79 -2.29
N LEU A 44 8.02 4.47 -3.09
CA LEU A 44 7.99 4.30 -4.55
C LEU A 44 8.40 2.89 -4.98
N GLU A 45 9.44 2.32 -4.38
CA GLU A 45 9.88 0.95 -4.71
C GLU A 45 8.86 -0.09 -4.24
N GLU A 46 8.31 0.06 -3.03
CA GLU A 46 7.23 -0.78 -2.53
C GLU A 46 6.00 -0.72 -3.44
N ASN A 47 5.60 0.48 -3.88
CA ASN A 47 4.48 0.65 -4.80
C ASN A 47 4.73 -0.02 -6.16
N LYS A 48 5.97 0.05 -6.65
CA LYS A 48 6.38 -0.61 -7.90
C LYS A 48 6.36 -2.13 -7.75
N LEU A 49 6.86 -2.68 -6.64
CA LEU A 49 6.80 -4.12 -6.35
C LEU A 49 5.35 -4.59 -6.27
N LEU A 50 4.49 -3.85 -5.56
CA LEU A 50 3.06 -4.15 -5.48
C LEU A 50 2.40 -4.18 -6.86
N LYS A 51 2.69 -3.20 -7.73
CA LYS A 51 2.20 -3.17 -9.12
C LYS A 51 2.67 -4.38 -9.94
N GLN A 52 3.90 -4.84 -9.73
CA GLN A 52 4.42 -6.03 -10.40
C GLN A 52 3.74 -7.31 -9.89
N CYS A 53 3.51 -7.43 -8.58
CA CYS A 53 2.83 -8.58 -7.97
C CYS A 53 1.35 -8.67 -8.34
N LEU A 54 0.65 -7.53 -8.42
CA LEU A 54 -0.77 -7.48 -8.81
C LEU A 54 -0.98 -7.80 -10.30
N GLY A 55 0.09 -7.82 -11.11
CA GLY A 55 0.00 -7.75 -12.55
C GLY A 55 -0.71 -6.46 -12.99
N ASN A 56 -0.85 -6.21 -14.29
CA ASN A 56 -1.62 -5.05 -14.80
C ASN A 56 -3.15 -5.14 -14.53
N SER A 57 -3.57 -5.77 -13.44
CA SER A 57 -4.95 -5.73 -12.98
C SER A 57 -5.21 -4.33 -12.43
N THR A 58 -5.86 -3.50 -13.24
CA THR A 58 -6.49 -2.27 -12.76
C THR A 58 -7.29 -2.61 -11.51
N PHE A 59 -6.94 -2.00 -10.38
CA PHE A 59 -7.73 -2.06 -9.16
C PHE A 59 -9.11 -1.49 -9.52
N LYS A 60 -10.08 -2.36 -9.80
CA LYS A 60 -11.46 -1.96 -9.90
C LYS A 60 -11.90 -1.70 -8.48
N ASP A 61 -12.06 -0.42 -8.14
CA ASP A 61 -12.89 -0.04 -7.00
C ASP A 61 -14.23 -0.75 -7.19
N ASN A 62 -14.47 -1.80 -6.40
CA ASN A 62 -15.79 -2.36 -6.26
C ASN A 62 -16.61 -1.30 -5.53
N LYS A 63 -17.13 -0.32 -6.27
CA LYS A 63 -18.20 0.55 -5.82
C LYS A 63 -19.35 -0.36 -5.37
N GLU A 64 -19.65 -0.24 -4.09
CA GLU A 64 -20.86 -0.66 -3.38
C GLU A 64 -21.51 -1.95 -3.89
N VAL A 65 -21.30 -3.02 -3.13
CA VAL A 65 -22.16 -4.19 -3.14
C VAL A 65 -23.55 -3.74 -2.67
N SER A 66 -24.45 -3.43 -3.60
CA SER A 66 -25.87 -3.39 -3.33
C SER A 66 -26.34 -4.81 -3.07
N ILE A 67 -26.42 -5.18 -1.79
CA ILE A 67 -27.03 -6.43 -1.34
C ILE A 67 -28.52 -6.32 -1.70
N THR A 68 -28.91 -6.96 -2.81
CA THR A 68 -30.32 -7.24 -3.09
C THR A 68 -30.52 -8.74 -2.89
N GLU A 69 -31.45 -9.06 -2.01
CA GLU A 69 -31.72 -10.40 -1.51
C GLU A 69 -32.13 -11.39 -2.61
N GLU A 70 -31.56 -12.59 -2.50
CA GLU A 70 -32.08 -13.91 -2.84
C GLU A 70 -32.51 -14.27 -4.28
N LYS A 71 -31.74 -15.21 -4.86
CA LYS A 71 -32.22 -16.53 -5.30
C LYS A 71 -31.05 -17.52 -5.39
N ILE A 72 -30.86 -18.32 -4.34
CA ILE A 72 -29.91 -19.44 -4.35
C ILE A 72 -30.46 -20.52 -5.29
N ILE A 73 -30.03 -20.52 -6.55
CA ILE A 73 -30.19 -21.70 -7.42
C ILE A 73 -29.03 -22.63 -7.08
N LYS A 74 -29.29 -23.62 -6.20
CA LYS A 74 -28.36 -24.73 -5.94
C LYS A 74 -28.20 -25.54 -7.23
N LYS A 75 -27.19 -25.23 -8.03
CA LYS A 75 -26.69 -26.14 -9.06
C LYS A 75 -25.50 -26.87 -8.46
N GLU A 76 -25.76 -28.01 -7.82
CA GLU A 76 -24.69 -28.89 -7.31
C GLU A 76 -23.73 -29.24 -8.45
N ASN A 77 -22.46 -28.90 -8.27
CA ASN A 77 -21.41 -29.20 -9.23
C ASN A 77 -21.00 -30.66 -9.02
N PRO A 78 -21.17 -31.57 -10.01
CA PRO A 78 -20.97 -33.02 -9.82
C PRO A 78 -19.53 -33.38 -9.41
N ILE A 79 -18.58 -32.47 -9.59
CA ILE A 79 -17.18 -32.62 -9.19
C ILE A 79 -17.06 -32.74 -7.64
N ILE A 80 -17.89 -32.05 -6.87
CA ILE A 80 -17.78 -32.02 -5.39
C ILE A 80 -18.27 -33.35 -4.78
N LYS A 81 -19.19 -34.06 -5.43
CA LYS A 81 -19.70 -35.35 -4.95
C LYS A 81 -18.64 -36.46 -4.96
N ASN A 82 -17.63 -36.36 -5.83
CA ASN A 82 -16.60 -37.40 -5.98
C ASN A 82 -15.44 -37.31 -5.00
N ILE A 83 -15.29 -36.21 -4.24
CA ILE A 83 -14.15 -36.05 -3.32
C ILE A 83 -14.31 -36.92 -2.07
N PHE A 84 -15.55 -37.14 -1.62
CA PHE A 84 -15.84 -37.90 -0.41
C PHE A 84 -15.95 -39.42 -0.62
N ASN A 85 -16.00 -39.88 -1.88
CA ASN A 85 -16.13 -41.31 -2.18
C ASN A 85 -14.81 -42.10 -2.06
N ASN A 86 -13.67 -41.42 -1.94
CA ASN A 86 -12.35 -42.05 -1.89
C ASN A 86 -11.66 -41.96 -0.51
N MET A 87 -12.39 -41.63 0.56
CA MET A 87 -11.85 -41.81 1.91
C MET A 87 -12.07 -43.27 2.36
N PRO A 88 -11.01 -44.01 2.76
CA PRO A 88 -11.17 -45.27 3.47
C PRO A 88 -11.76 -45.00 4.87
N ASP A 89 -12.57 -45.93 5.37
CA ASP A 89 -13.22 -45.86 6.70
C ASP A 89 -12.24 -45.62 7.87
#